data_AF-A0A2G8R2C9-F1
#
_entry.id   AF-A0A2G8R2C9-F1
#
_cell.length_a   1.000
_cell.length_b   1.000
_cell.length_c   1.000
_cell.angle_alpha   90.00
_cell.angle_beta   90.00
_cell.angle_gamma   90.00
#
_symmetry.space_group_name_H-M   'P 1'
#
loop_
_entity.id
_entity.type
_entity.pdbx_description
1 polymer ?
#
loop_
_entity_poly.entity_id
_entity_poly.type
_entity_poly.pdbx_seq_one_letter_code
_entity_poly.pdbx_strand_id
1 'polypeptide(L)' 'MRRIFSAKAAQTGGVVRRKMRDVHREVGREAFVAEIQRRGFHLLTCGDQYLIICHDGHLRVIC' A
#
# COMPACT_ATOMS: atom_id res chain seq x y z
N MET A 1 -3.59 8.47 -8.87
CA MET A 1 -4.10 7.33 -8.05
C MET A 1 -4.47 6.08 -8.84
N ARG A 2 -5.14 6.17 -10.00
CA ARG A 2 -5.68 5.00 -10.73
C ARG A 2 -4.64 3.93 -11.15
N ARG A 3 -3.36 4.26 -11.36
CA ARG A 3 -2.32 3.28 -11.72
C ARG A 3 -1.70 2.51 -10.54
N ILE A 4 -1.82 3.00 -9.31
CA ILE A 4 -1.22 2.35 -8.14
C ILE A 4 -2.07 1.16 -7.68
N PHE A 5 -3.39 1.29 -7.80
CA PHE A 5 -4.36 0.26 -7.41
C PHE A 5 -5.04 -0.43 -8.61
N SER A 6 -4.60 -0.18 -9.86
CA SER A 6 -5.11 -0.91 -11.04
C SER A 6 -4.45 -2.28 -11.26
N ALA A 7 -3.46 -2.65 -10.45
CA ALA A 7 -2.89 -3.98 -10.50
C ALA A 7 -3.89 -4.97 -9.91
N LYS A 8 -4.13 -6.09 -10.62
CA LYS A 8 -5.03 -7.21 -10.25
C LYS A 8 -4.92 -7.60 -8.76
N ALA A 9 -3.73 -7.47 -8.17
CA ALA A 9 -3.47 -7.66 -6.74
C ALA A 9 -4.36 -6.84 -5.79
N ALA A 10 -4.71 -5.59 -6.12
CA ALA A 10 -5.60 -4.78 -5.27
C ALA A 10 -7.08 -5.24 -5.33
N GLN A 11 -7.45 -6.04 -6.32
CA GLN A 11 -8.80 -6.60 -6.49
C GLN A 11 -8.92 -8.04 -5.98
N THR A 12 -7.80 -8.76 -5.84
CA THR A 12 -7.78 -10.18 -5.44
C THR A 12 -7.17 -10.44 -4.06
N GLY A 13 -6.92 -9.41 -3.24
CA GLY A 13 -6.34 -9.59 -1.89
C GLY A 13 -4.83 -9.81 -1.86
N GLY A 14 -4.09 -9.23 -2.82
CA GLY A 14 -2.63 -9.38 -2.94
C GLY A 14 -1.81 -8.35 -2.17
N VAL A 15 -0.49 -8.42 -2.37
CA VAL A 15 0.48 -7.46 -1.82
C VAL A 15 1.03 -6.57 -2.93
N VAL A 16 0.98 -5.25 -2.72
CA VAL A 16 1.61 -4.27 -3.62
C VAL A 16 2.92 -3.81 -3.00
N ARG A 17 3.98 -3.69 -3.81
CA ARG A 17 5.27 -3.13 -3.38
C ARG A 17 5.63 -1.90 -4.21
N ARG A 18 6.03 -0.82 -3.55
CA ARG A 18 6.40 0.46 -4.19
C ARG A 18 7.57 1.13 -3.48
N LYS A 19 8.44 1.79 -4.25
CA LYS A 19 9.48 2.64 -3.66
C LYS A 19 8.85 3.87 -3.01
N MET A 20 9.30 4.21 -1.81
CA MET A 20 8.77 5.38 -1.09
C MET A 20 8.97 6.68 -1.89
N ARG A 21 10.15 6.87 -2.48
CA ARG A 21 10.46 8.06 -3.28
C ARG A 21 9.49 8.28 -4.44
N ASP A 22 9.07 7.20 -5.10
CA ASP A 22 8.20 7.26 -6.27
C ASP A 22 6.78 7.61 -5.79
N VAL A 23 6.32 7.00 -4.69
CA VAL A 23 5.03 7.35 -4.06
C VAL A 23 4.99 8.81 -3.61
N HIS A 24 6.05 9.28 -2.96
CA HIS A 24 6.14 10.66 -2.49
C HIS A 24 6.13 11.65 -3.65
N ARG A 25 6.83 11.33 -4.75
CA ARG A 25 6.86 12.16 -5.96
C ARG A 25 5.53 12.17 -6.72
N GLU A 26 4.83 11.04 -6.79
CA GLU A 26 3.64 10.89 -7.63
C GLU A 26 2.33 11.26 -6.92
N VAL A 27 2.24 11.00 -5.61
CA VAL A 27 0.99 11.13 -4.83
C VAL A 27 1.18 11.96 -3.57
N GLY A 28 2.38 11.95 -2.99
CA GLY A 28 2.63 12.50 -1.66
C GLY A 28 2.29 11.51 -0.56
N ARG A 29 3.02 11.58 0.55
CA ARG A 29 2.91 10.62 1.65
C ARG A 29 1.55 10.65 2.33
N GLU A 30 1.03 11.85 2.63
CA GLU A 30 -0.21 12.01 3.39
C GLU A 30 -1.41 11.49 2.62
N ALA A 31 -1.56 11.91 1.36
CA ALA A 31 -2.62 11.43 0.48
C ALA A 31 -2.57 9.91 0.27
N PHE A 32 -1.36 9.33 0.19
CA PHE A 32 -1.18 7.89 0.07
C PHE A 32 -1.62 7.14 1.33
N VAL A 33 -1.22 7.61 2.51
CA VAL A 33 -1.60 6.99 3.80
C VAL A 33 -3.11 7.10 4.02
N ALA A 34 -3.70 8.27 3.75
CA ALA A 34 -5.14 8.49 3.88
C ALA A 34 -5.93 7.53 2.98
N GLU A 35 -5.49 7.30 1.74
CA GLU A 35 -6.16 6.38 0.82
C GLU A 35 -6.05 4.92 1.26
N ILE A 36 -4.93 4.52 1.87
CA ILE A 36 -4.76 3.17 2.43
C ILE A 36 -5.72 2.96 3.60
N GLN A 37 -5.76 3.91 4.53
CA GLN A 37 -6.67 3.88 5.68
C GLN A 37 -8.13 3.85 5.23
N ARG A 38 -8.50 4.68 4.25
CA ARG A 38 -9.86 4.71 3.68
C ARG A 38 -10.29 3.37 3.08
N ARG A 39 -9.34 2.56 2.59
CA ARG A 39 -9.59 1.22 2.03
C ARG A 39 -9.52 0.10 3.07
N GLY A 40 -9.14 0.40 4.32
CA GLY A 40 -8.89 -0.60 5.35
C GLY A 40 -7.62 -1.43 5.11
N PHE A 41 -6.75 -1.03 4.19
CA PHE A 41 -5.55 -1.79 3.86
C PHE A 41 -4.44 -1.57 4.88
N HIS A 42 -3.45 -2.47 4.89
CA HIS A 42 -2.30 -2.37 5.79
C HIS A 42 -1.07 -1.86 5.04
N LEU A 43 -0.43 -0.81 5.57
CA LEU A 43 0.84 -0.30 5.08
C LEU A 43 1.99 -0.75 5.97
N LEU A 44 2.97 -1.41 5.38
CA LEU A 44 4.21 -1.83 5.99
C LEU A 44 5.40 -1.14 5.30
N THR A 45 6.48 -0.95 6.03
CA THR A 45 7.73 -0.37 5.52
C THR A 45 8.88 -1.34 5.70
N CYS A 46 9.69 -1.53 4.66
CA CYS A 46 10.91 -2.31 4.73
C CYS A 46 11.98 -1.63 3.86
N GLY A 47 13.02 -1.08 4.48
CA GLY A 47 13.99 -0.24 3.80
C GLY A 47 13.33 0.96 3.11
N ASP A 48 13.61 1.16 1.82
CA ASP A 48 13.06 2.23 0.98
C ASP A 48 11.73 1.86 0.31
N GLN A 49 11.06 0.80 0.78
CA GLN A 49 9.85 0.26 0.18
C GLN A 49 8.63 0.37 1.09
N TYR A 50 7.51 0.70 0.47
CA TYR A 50 6.18 0.44 0.98
C TYR A 50 5.71 -0.93 0.50
N LEU A 51 5.16 -1.70 1.44
CA LEU A 51 4.45 -2.96 1.24
C LEU A 51 3.00 -2.73 1.65
N ILE A 52 2.06 -2.86 0.72
CA ILE A 52 0.63 -2.64 0.99
C ILE A 52 -0.07 -3.99 0.90
N ILE A 53 -0.65 -4.45 2.01
CA ILE A 53 -1.53 -5.62 2.03
C ILE A 53 -2.94 -5.14 1.69
N CYS A 54 -3.44 -5.51 0.52
CA CYS A 54 -4.76 -5.10 0.03
C CYS A 54 -5.88 -5.95 0.64
N HIS A 55 -5.96 -5.99 1.97
CA HIS A 55 -6.92 -6.75 2.74
C HIS A 55 -7.29 -5.96 4.00
N ASP A 56 -8.55 -6.03 4.44
CA ASP A 56 -9.12 -5.30 5.58
C ASP A 56 -9.18 -6.10 6.89
N GLY A 57 -9.09 -7.43 6.81
CA GLY A 57 -8.92 -8.31 7.98
C GLY A 57 -7.58 -8.18 8.72
N HIS A 58 -7.38 -9.03 9.72
CA HIS A 58 -6.25 -8.94 10.66
C HIS A 58 -4.89 -9.25 10.03
N LEU A 59 -3.89 -8.43 10.35
CA LEU A 59 -2.50 -8.65 10.02
C LEU A 59 -1.77 -9.29 11.21
N ARG A 60 -1.10 -10.43 10.98
CA ARG A 60 -0.17 -11.04 11.95
C ARG A 60 1.23 -11.00 11.37
N VAL A 61 2.18 -10.44 12.13
CA VAL A 61 3.60 -10.42 11.79
C VAL A 61 4.32 -11.50 12.59
N ILE A 62 5.12 -12.33 11.91
CA ILE A 62 5.99 -13.34 12.52
C ILE A 62 7.42 -12.96 12.10
N CYS A 63 8.32 -12.84 13.08
CA CYS A 63 9.70 -12.38 12.91
C CYS A 63 10.68 -13.52 13.16
#